data_AF-A0A2E3ZFN6-F1
#
_entry.id   AF-A0A2E3ZFN6-F1
#
_cell.length_a   1.000
_cell.length_b   1.000
_cell.length_c   1.000
_cell.angle_alpha   90.00
_cell.angle_beta   90.00
_cell.angle_gamma   90.00
#
_symmetry.space_group_name_H-M   'P 1'
#
loop_
_entity.id
_entity.type
_entity.pdbx_description
1 polymer ?
#
loop_
_entity_poly.entity_id
_entity_poly.type
_entity_poly.pdbx_seq_one_letter_code
_entity_poly.pdbx_strand_id
1 'polypeptide(L)'
;MGDESRSADDVWLDAMEARDLADRDNFVELRAKALEINPHHEDALMSEIRELFSRTGPRGDRPTKMSLQDAAKGLHKCRIVIAENPENEEAWAIGGRLLVDELGMFEDALQWWDSRRTFDPKAVVPLVEQVAILAEFGEYAEAADRIDLIFGENMEQPDPKSMMRLRTMSEQIKMAAANSTDFFRPNNPSDEGWIRIKAFSGRKPTTETFWLLTFLMPLVWIEAIGFQWLQTNGILSGGFSTMVLGFLIIFASFLYGSRWVKRHVHRLNRPAHELTRAINAELSSGLLCIPNEYRESRLYRALRDKRSISSMERLDRIIENGERMSRKWTFTLPIWAEILTISEEE
;
A
#
# COMPACT_ATOMS: atom_id res chain seq x y z
N MET A 1 6.15 -25.91 51.58
CA MET A 1 6.29 -26.18 50.13
C MET A 1 5.72 -24.97 49.43
N GLY A 2 6.60 -24.15 48.86
CA GLY A 2 6.23 -22.88 48.25
C GLY A 2 5.41 -23.12 46.99
N ASP A 3 4.36 -22.33 46.84
CA ASP A 3 3.62 -22.20 45.59
C ASP A 3 4.55 -21.49 44.60
N GLU A 4 5.31 -22.26 43.81
CA GLU A 4 6.03 -21.73 42.65
C GLU A 4 4.96 -21.28 41.65
N SER A 5 4.58 -20.00 41.73
CA SER A 5 3.80 -19.37 40.68
C SER A 5 4.61 -19.50 39.39
N ARG A 6 4.17 -20.40 38.49
CA ARG A 6 4.81 -20.60 37.18
C ARG A 6 4.98 -19.26 36.48
N SER A 7 6.19 -18.99 35.98
CA SER A 7 6.45 -17.75 35.24
C SER A 7 5.63 -17.74 33.94
N ALA A 8 5.30 -16.54 33.45
CA ALA A 8 4.64 -16.41 32.16
C ALA A 8 5.48 -17.06 31.04
N ASP A 9 6.80 -16.96 31.13
CA ASP A 9 7.75 -17.55 30.17
C ASP A 9 7.71 -19.08 30.18
N ASP A 10 7.52 -19.71 31.35
CA ASP A 10 7.39 -21.17 31.47
C ASP A 10 6.10 -21.66 30.82
N VAL A 11 5.00 -20.94 31.06
CA VAL A 11 3.70 -21.24 30.43
C VAL A 11 3.76 -21.00 28.92
N TRP A 12 4.53 -20.00 28.48
CA TRP A 12 4.76 -19.74 27.05
C TRP A 12 5.60 -20.84 26.39
N LEU A 13 6.61 -21.37 27.09
CA LEU A 13 7.39 -22.51 26.61
C LEU A 13 6.50 -23.75 26.42
N ASP A 14 5.66 -24.06 27.41
CA ASP A 14 4.64 -25.12 27.29
C ASP A 14 3.72 -24.88 26.07
N ALA A 15 3.37 -23.62 25.78
CA ALA A 15 2.58 -23.27 24.61
C ALA A 15 3.34 -23.54 23.30
N MET A 16 4.63 -23.20 23.22
CA MET A 16 5.47 -23.50 22.06
C MET A 16 5.58 -25.00 21.79
N GLU A 17 5.74 -25.81 22.84
CA GLU A 17 5.73 -27.27 22.73
C GLU A 17 4.39 -27.79 22.17
N ALA A 18 3.26 -27.28 22.68
CA ALA A 18 1.94 -27.64 22.17
C ALA A 18 1.77 -27.27 20.68
N ARG A 19 2.31 -26.12 20.26
CA ARG A 19 2.31 -25.70 18.86
C ARG A 19 3.12 -26.65 17.98
N ASP A 20 4.28 -27.09 18.44
CA ASP A 20 5.17 -28.00 17.72
C ASP A 20 4.57 -29.42 17.61
N LEU A 21 3.79 -29.83 18.61
CA LEU A 21 2.94 -31.03 18.57
C LEU A 21 1.66 -30.87 17.73
N ALA A 22 1.46 -29.71 17.11
CA ALA A 22 0.26 -29.33 16.35
C ALA A 22 -1.06 -29.37 17.16
N ASP A 23 -0.98 -29.29 18.49
CA ASP A 23 -2.14 -29.17 19.37
C ASP A 23 -2.55 -27.69 19.49
N ARG A 24 -3.45 -27.29 18.59
CA ARG A 24 -3.88 -25.89 18.48
C ARG A 24 -4.73 -25.42 19.66
N ASP A 25 -5.56 -26.29 20.20
CA ASP A 25 -6.50 -25.91 21.26
C ASP A 25 -5.73 -25.65 22.55
N ASN A 26 -4.80 -26.55 22.90
CA ASN A 26 -3.91 -26.37 24.04
C ASN A 26 -2.98 -25.17 23.86
N PHE A 27 -2.45 -24.92 22.65
CA PHE A 27 -1.66 -23.72 22.36
C PHE A 27 -2.42 -22.43 22.67
N VAL A 28 -3.68 -22.32 22.23
CA VAL A 28 -4.50 -21.12 22.47
C VAL A 28 -4.78 -20.94 23.96
N GLU A 29 -5.09 -22.01 24.69
CA GLU A 29 -5.32 -21.97 26.14
C GLU A 29 -4.06 -21.56 26.92
N LEU A 30 -2.91 -22.17 26.63
CA LEU A 30 -1.64 -21.86 27.30
C LEU A 30 -1.18 -20.44 27.00
N ARG A 31 -1.33 -19.97 25.75
CA ARG A 31 -1.08 -18.58 25.40
C ARG A 31 -1.97 -17.62 26.18
N ALA A 32 -3.27 -17.91 26.30
CA ALA A 32 -4.18 -17.06 27.07
C ALA A 32 -3.75 -17.00 28.54
N LYS A 33 -3.37 -18.13 29.14
CA LYS A 33 -2.82 -18.17 30.51
C LYS A 33 -1.52 -17.37 30.64
N ALA A 34 -0.62 -17.44 29.66
CA ALA A 34 0.61 -16.64 29.67
C ALA A 34 0.30 -15.13 29.67
N LEU A 35 -0.70 -14.70 28.91
CA LEU A 35 -1.17 -13.30 28.88
C LEU A 35 -1.95 -12.90 30.14
N GLU A 36 -2.61 -13.83 30.83
CA GLU A 36 -3.23 -13.58 32.14
C GLU A 36 -2.17 -13.33 33.22
N ILE A 37 -1.05 -14.05 33.18
CA ILE A 37 0.07 -13.87 34.11
C ILE A 37 0.87 -12.61 33.77
N ASN A 38 1.19 -12.41 32.49
CA ASN A 38 1.89 -11.22 31.98
C ASN A 38 1.17 -10.67 30.73
N PRO A 39 0.32 -9.64 30.88
CA PRO A 39 -0.38 -9.00 29.76
C PRO A 39 0.53 -8.36 28.71
N HIS A 40 1.79 -8.12 29.06
CA HIS A 40 2.80 -7.47 28.23
C HIS A 40 3.76 -8.47 27.57
N HIS A 41 3.50 -9.78 27.68
CA HIS A 41 4.37 -10.80 27.10
C HIS A 41 4.44 -10.68 25.56
N GLU A 42 5.60 -10.26 25.06
CA GLU A 42 5.85 -9.95 23.65
C GLU A 42 5.47 -11.08 22.70
N ASP A 43 6.06 -12.27 22.86
CA ASP A 43 5.85 -13.37 21.91
C ASP A 43 4.40 -13.88 21.90
N ALA A 44 3.77 -13.92 23.07
CA ALA A 44 2.37 -14.31 23.21
C ALA A 44 1.47 -13.32 22.45
N LEU A 45 1.65 -12.02 22.64
CA LEU A 45 0.92 -10.97 21.91
C LEU A 45 1.18 -11.06 20.40
N MET A 46 2.44 -11.18 19.99
CA MET A 46 2.81 -11.30 18.58
C MET A 46 2.19 -12.53 17.94
N SER A 47 2.08 -13.65 18.66
CA SER A 47 1.41 -14.84 18.13
C SER A 47 -0.10 -14.64 17.92
N GLU A 48 -0.79 -13.89 18.78
CA GLU A 48 -2.21 -13.54 18.58
C GLU A 48 -2.38 -12.63 17.36
N ILE A 49 -1.47 -11.66 17.18
CA ILE A 49 -1.46 -10.78 16.02
C ILE A 49 -1.24 -11.61 14.75
N ARG A 50 -0.22 -12.48 14.70
CA ARG A 50 0.05 -13.35 13.54
C ARG A 50 -1.14 -14.25 13.21
N GLU A 51 -1.79 -14.81 14.22
CA GLU A 51 -2.99 -15.62 14.03
C GLU A 51 -4.15 -14.80 13.46
N LEU A 52 -4.36 -13.58 13.98
CA LEU A 52 -5.36 -12.66 13.43
C LEU A 52 -5.09 -12.41 11.94
N PHE A 53 -3.86 -12.10 11.56
CA PHE A 53 -3.46 -11.88 10.16
C PHE A 53 -3.59 -13.14 9.30
N SER A 54 -3.27 -14.31 9.82
CA SER A 54 -3.45 -15.58 9.10
C SER A 54 -4.93 -15.86 8.78
N ARG A 55 -5.82 -15.52 9.73
CA ARG A 55 -7.27 -15.70 9.59
C ARG A 55 -7.90 -14.65 8.66
N THR A 56 -7.46 -13.40 8.76
CA THR A 56 -8.15 -12.23 8.17
C THR A 56 -7.40 -11.55 7.03
N GLY A 57 -6.14 -11.91 6.81
CA GLY A 57 -5.28 -11.32 5.78
C GLY A 57 -5.77 -11.54 4.35
N PRO A 58 -5.16 -10.85 3.37
CA PRO A 58 -5.64 -10.86 2.00
C PRO A 58 -5.40 -12.23 1.36
N ARG A 59 -6.36 -12.69 0.54
CA ARG A 59 -6.25 -13.97 -0.20
C ARG A 59 -6.30 -13.69 -1.69
N GLY A 60 -5.11 -13.63 -2.32
CA GLY A 60 -4.96 -13.22 -3.72
C GLY A 60 -5.40 -11.78 -3.90
N ASP A 61 -6.27 -11.53 -4.88
CA ASP A 61 -6.79 -10.19 -5.21
C ASP A 61 -7.94 -9.72 -4.29
N ARG A 62 -8.34 -10.53 -3.29
CA ARG A 62 -9.45 -10.18 -2.40
C ARG A 62 -8.96 -9.36 -1.21
N PRO A 63 -9.69 -8.29 -0.83
CA PRO A 63 -9.35 -7.51 0.34
C PRO A 63 -9.41 -8.36 1.62
N THR A 64 -8.78 -7.84 2.66
CA THR A 64 -8.79 -8.44 3.99
C THR A 64 -10.20 -8.51 4.55
N LYS A 65 -10.46 -9.57 5.31
CA LYS A 65 -11.74 -9.78 5.99
C LYS A 65 -11.72 -9.33 7.44
N MET A 66 -10.73 -8.52 7.81
CA MET A 66 -10.55 -8.06 9.18
C MET A 66 -11.68 -7.10 9.54
N SER A 67 -12.27 -7.28 10.73
CA SER A 67 -13.26 -6.35 11.26
C SER A 67 -12.57 -5.10 11.82
N LEU A 68 -13.30 -3.98 11.95
CA LEU A 68 -12.74 -2.77 12.56
C LEU A 68 -12.27 -3.01 14.00
N GLN A 69 -13.02 -3.83 14.77
CA GLN A 69 -12.66 -4.17 16.15
C GLN A 69 -11.37 -4.99 16.21
N ASP A 70 -11.20 -5.95 15.31
CA ASP A 70 -10.01 -6.79 15.28
C ASP A 70 -8.77 -5.99 14.85
N ALA A 71 -8.92 -5.08 13.87
CA ALA A 71 -7.85 -4.17 13.48
C ALA A 71 -7.41 -3.27 14.64
N ALA A 72 -8.37 -2.70 15.38
CA ALA A 72 -8.08 -1.89 16.56
C ALA A 72 -7.40 -2.69 17.68
N LYS A 73 -7.85 -3.93 17.96
CA LYS A 73 -7.21 -4.83 18.92
C LYS A 73 -5.79 -5.19 18.48
N GLY A 74 -5.59 -5.51 17.21
CA GLY A 74 -4.27 -5.82 16.65
C GLY A 74 -3.31 -4.65 16.81
N LEU A 75 -3.76 -3.42 16.52
CA LEU A 75 -2.95 -2.21 16.64
C LEU A 75 -2.61 -1.92 18.11
N HIS A 76 -3.57 -2.11 19.02
CA HIS A 76 -3.32 -1.94 20.45
C HIS A 76 -2.26 -2.93 20.96
N LYS A 77 -2.32 -4.20 20.54
CA LYS A 77 -1.29 -5.19 20.89
C LYS A 77 0.07 -4.82 20.30
N CYS A 78 0.13 -4.34 19.05
CA CYS A 78 1.38 -3.83 18.46
C CYS A 78 1.97 -2.71 19.32
N ARG A 79 1.14 -1.76 19.78
CA ARG A 79 1.54 -0.66 20.67
C ARG A 79 2.13 -1.14 22.00
N ILE A 80 1.56 -2.19 22.58
CA ILE A 80 2.09 -2.79 23.80
C ILE A 80 3.46 -3.42 23.52
N VAL A 81 3.58 -4.21 22.46
CA VAL A 81 4.83 -4.88 22.10
C VAL A 81 5.96 -3.88 21.86
N ILE A 82 5.74 -2.81 21.10
CA ILE A 82 6.78 -1.80 20.85
C ILE A 82 7.13 -0.98 22.09
N ALA A 83 6.24 -0.89 23.08
CA ALA A 83 6.52 -0.17 24.33
C ALA A 83 7.46 -0.97 25.23
N GLU A 84 7.36 -2.30 25.22
CA GLU A 84 8.25 -3.20 25.95
C GLU A 84 9.54 -3.47 25.18
N ASN A 85 9.44 -3.74 23.89
CA ASN A 85 10.56 -4.01 22.98
C ASN A 85 10.47 -3.16 21.71
N PRO A 86 11.04 -1.94 21.73
CA PRO A 86 11.06 -1.05 20.58
C PRO A 86 11.83 -1.59 19.37
N GLU A 87 12.72 -2.58 19.56
CA GLU A 87 13.51 -3.20 18.49
C GLU A 87 12.72 -4.25 17.69
N ASN A 88 11.50 -4.60 18.11
CA ASN A 88 10.68 -5.57 17.40
C ASN A 88 10.19 -5.02 16.04
N GLU A 89 10.95 -5.33 14.98
CA GLU A 89 10.63 -4.93 13.60
C GLU A 89 9.25 -5.43 13.14
N GLU A 90 8.86 -6.65 13.50
CA GLU A 90 7.61 -7.24 13.03
C GLU A 90 6.40 -6.50 13.60
N ALA A 91 6.44 -6.10 14.88
CA ALA A 91 5.38 -5.32 15.51
C ALA A 91 5.20 -3.96 14.83
N TRP A 92 6.30 -3.29 14.51
CA TRP A 92 6.24 -2.04 13.73
C TRP A 92 5.67 -2.25 12.32
N ALA A 93 6.13 -3.30 11.62
CA ALA A 93 5.68 -3.60 10.27
C ALA A 93 4.17 -3.91 10.22
N ILE A 94 3.70 -4.73 11.17
CA ILE A 94 2.28 -5.07 11.27
C ILE A 94 1.45 -3.86 11.70
N GLY A 95 1.89 -3.10 12.71
CA GLY A 95 1.18 -1.91 13.18
C GLY A 95 1.02 -0.85 12.09
N GLY A 96 2.06 -0.61 11.31
CA GLY A 96 2.00 0.33 10.18
C GLY A 96 1.03 -0.14 9.10
N ARG A 97 1.04 -1.44 8.78
CA ARG A 97 0.08 -2.04 7.87
C ARG A 97 -1.36 -1.93 8.37
N LEU A 98 -1.61 -2.15 9.65
CA LEU A 98 -2.94 -1.97 10.25
C LEU A 98 -3.41 -0.52 10.11
N LEU A 99 -2.54 0.45 10.35
CA LEU A 99 -2.88 1.87 10.22
C LEU A 99 -3.25 2.25 8.78
N VAL A 100 -2.46 1.80 7.80
CA VAL A 100 -2.64 2.16 6.38
C VAL A 100 -3.73 1.33 5.71
N ASP A 101 -3.61 0.00 5.72
CA ASP A 101 -4.46 -0.91 4.94
C ASP A 101 -5.82 -1.18 5.60
N GLU A 102 -5.84 -1.30 6.93
CA GLU A 102 -7.05 -1.73 7.66
C GLU A 102 -7.82 -0.54 8.25
N LEU A 103 -7.14 0.46 8.82
CA LEU A 103 -7.81 1.58 9.48
C LEU A 103 -7.91 2.83 8.59
N GLY A 104 -7.02 2.99 7.60
CA GLY A 104 -6.94 4.21 6.78
C GLY A 104 -6.59 5.46 7.60
N MET A 105 -5.80 5.30 8.65
CA MET A 105 -5.34 6.36 9.55
C MET A 105 -3.92 6.79 9.14
N PHE A 106 -3.84 7.55 8.05
CA PHE A 106 -2.58 7.86 7.38
C PHE A 106 -1.70 8.86 8.14
N GLU A 107 -2.30 9.85 8.81
CA GLU A 107 -1.58 10.80 9.67
C GLU A 107 -0.91 10.05 10.85
N ASP A 108 -1.66 9.18 11.53
CA ASP A 108 -1.13 8.31 12.58
C ASP A 108 -0.09 7.33 12.04
N ALA A 109 -0.25 6.84 10.80
CA ALA A 109 0.75 5.98 10.16
C ALA A 109 2.08 6.71 9.92
N LEU A 110 2.05 7.99 9.52
CA LEU A 110 3.27 8.79 9.39
C LEU A 110 3.99 8.93 10.74
N GLN A 111 3.25 9.23 11.80
CA GLN A 111 3.81 9.33 13.14
C GLN A 111 4.36 7.97 13.63
N TRP A 112 3.66 6.87 13.33
CA TRP A 112 4.10 5.51 13.65
C TRP A 112 5.45 5.19 13.02
N TRP A 113 5.59 5.45 11.72
CA TRP A 113 6.85 5.22 11.01
C TRP A 113 7.96 6.17 11.44
N ASP A 114 7.64 7.42 11.78
CA ASP A 114 8.64 8.35 12.29
C ASP A 114 9.15 7.94 13.68
N SER A 115 8.25 7.42 14.52
CA SER A 115 8.62 6.86 15.83
C SER A 115 9.54 5.64 15.68
N ARG A 116 9.33 4.77 14.68
CA ARG A 116 10.27 3.67 14.42
C ARG A 116 11.68 4.18 14.10
N ARG A 117 11.80 5.29 13.37
CA ARG A 117 13.09 5.86 12.97
C ARG A 117 13.91 6.39 14.14
N THR A 118 13.30 6.70 15.30
CA THR A 118 14.06 7.08 16.49
C THR A 118 14.81 5.90 17.10
N PHE A 119 14.31 4.68 16.90
CA PHE A 119 14.94 3.45 17.40
C PHE A 119 15.87 2.82 16.36
N ASP A 120 15.46 2.82 15.10
CA ASP A 120 16.29 2.37 13.98
C ASP A 120 16.35 3.43 12.88
N PRO A 121 17.33 4.35 12.97
CA PRO A 121 17.55 5.37 11.96
C PRO A 121 17.98 4.86 10.58
N LYS A 122 18.59 3.67 10.52
CA LYS A 122 19.22 3.14 9.31
C LYS A 122 18.24 2.32 8.47
N ALA A 123 17.13 1.87 9.06
CA ALA A 123 16.08 1.17 8.34
C ALA A 123 15.48 2.03 7.21
N VAL A 124 15.44 1.44 6.01
CA VAL A 124 14.86 2.07 4.83
C VAL A 124 13.34 1.92 4.79
N VAL A 125 12.79 0.83 5.34
CA VAL A 125 11.35 0.51 5.28
C VAL A 125 10.47 1.68 5.78
N PRO A 126 10.71 2.29 6.95
CA PRO A 126 9.89 3.41 7.42
C PRO A 126 9.87 4.60 6.45
N LEU A 127 11.01 4.94 5.84
CA LEU A 127 11.09 6.04 4.87
C LEU A 127 10.31 5.71 3.59
N VAL A 128 10.37 4.47 3.11
CA VAL A 128 9.60 4.04 1.93
C VAL A 128 8.10 4.18 2.18
N GLU A 129 7.63 3.76 3.36
CA GLU A 129 6.22 3.87 3.75
C GLU A 129 5.80 5.33 3.94
N GLN A 130 6.63 6.17 4.58
CA GLN A 130 6.39 7.62 4.69
C GLN A 130 6.27 8.27 3.31
N VAL A 131 7.19 7.97 2.40
CA VAL A 131 7.17 8.49 1.02
C VAL A 131 5.91 8.06 0.27
N ALA A 132 5.49 6.80 0.41
CA ALA A 132 4.27 6.30 -0.23
C ALA A 132 3.03 7.04 0.28
N ILE A 133 2.91 7.26 1.59
CA ILE A 133 1.81 8.02 2.19
C ILE A 133 1.84 9.47 1.70
N LEU A 134 2.98 10.16 1.78
CA LEU A 134 3.11 11.56 1.35
C LEU A 134 2.76 11.76 -0.14
N ALA A 135 3.21 10.85 -1.00
CA ALA A 135 2.89 10.88 -2.43
C ALA A 135 1.39 10.64 -2.72
N GLU A 136 0.70 9.83 -1.91
CA GLU A 136 -0.74 9.61 -2.01
C GLU A 136 -1.52 10.90 -1.69
N PHE A 137 -1.07 11.70 -0.72
CA PHE A 137 -1.68 12.99 -0.33
C PHE A 137 -1.17 14.21 -1.10
N GLY A 138 -0.12 14.05 -1.92
CA GLY A 138 0.41 15.11 -2.78
C GLY A 138 1.47 15.99 -2.17
N GLU A 139 1.95 15.63 -1.00
CA GLU A 139 3.05 16.31 -0.32
C GLU A 139 4.38 15.86 -0.97
N TYR A 140 4.53 16.19 -2.26
CA TYR A 140 5.65 15.72 -3.08
C TYR A 140 6.97 16.36 -2.71
N ALA A 141 6.97 17.56 -2.15
CA ALA A 141 8.19 18.21 -1.67
C ALA A 141 8.76 17.43 -0.49
N GLU A 142 7.95 17.17 0.53
CA GLU A 142 8.32 16.38 1.70
C GLU A 142 8.65 14.93 1.32
N ALA A 143 7.90 14.34 0.38
CA ALA A 143 8.22 13.01 -0.15
C ALA A 143 9.59 12.99 -0.85
N ALA A 144 9.96 14.05 -1.57
CA ALA A 144 11.26 14.18 -2.22
C ALA A 144 12.40 14.28 -1.20
N ASP A 145 12.20 15.04 -0.12
CA ASP A 145 13.19 15.13 0.96
C ASP A 145 13.37 13.78 1.66
N ARG A 146 12.27 13.06 1.94
CA ARG A 146 12.29 11.75 2.59
C ARG A 146 12.97 10.68 1.73
N ILE A 147 12.72 10.67 0.43
CA ILE A 147 13.35 9.68 -0.46
C ILE A 147 14.84 9.95 -0.66
N ASP A 148 15.29 11.19 -0.53
CA ASP A 148 16.72 11.53 -0.61
C ASP A 148 17.49 11.00 0.60
N LEU A 149 16.86 10.95 1.78
CA LEU A 149 17.43 10.30 2.96
C LEU A 149 17.72 8.81 2.73
N ILE A 150 16.89 8.11 1.95
CA ILE A 150 17.07 6.68 1.65
C ILE A 150 18.40 6.41 0.93
N PHE A 151 18.87 7.35 0.12
CA PHE A 151 20.11 7.23 -0.64
C PHE A 151 21.35 7.76 0.09
N GLY A 152 21.21 8.13 1.37
CA GLY A 152 22.33 8.57 2.22
C GLY A 152 23.33 7.44 2.51
N GLU A 153 24.58 7.80 2.79
CA GLU A 153 25.69 6.86 2.98
C GLU A 153 25.53 5.93 4.20
N ASN A 154 24.75 6.35 5.21
CA ASN A 154 24.58 5.62 6.47
C ASN A 154 23.34 4.71 6.51
N MET A 155 22.61 4.58 5.41
CA MET A 155 21.37 3.79 5.34
C MET A 155 21.66 2.33 5.04
N GLU A 156 20.78 1.44 5.54
CA GLU A 156 20.80 0.04 5.14
C GLU A 156 20.61 -0.08 3.62
N GLN A 157 21.52 -0.80 2.95
CA GLN A 157 21.47 -0.91 1.49
C GLN A 157 20.28 -1.78 1.06
N PRO A 158 19.32 -1.22 0.29
CA PRO A 158 18.22 -2.01 -0.23
C PRO A 158 18.72 -3.08 -1.21
N ASP A 159 18.01 -4.19 -1.30
CA ASP A 159 18.19 -5.20 -2.35
C ASP A 159 18.27 -4.53 -3.75
N PRO A 160 19.15 -4.96 -4.68
CA PRO A 160 19.34 -4.30 -5.97
C PRO A 160 18.05 -4.09 -6.78
N LYS A 161 17.09 -5.02 -6.69
CA LYS A 161 15.80 -4.90 -7.36
C LYS A 161 14.93 -3.82 -6.71
N SER A 162 14.94 -3.75 -5.38
CA SER A 162 14.27 -2.71 -4.61
C SER A 162 14.90 -1.34 -4.88
N MET A 163 16.23 -1.26 -4.98
CA MET A 163 16.94 -0.03 -5.31
C MET A 163 16.53 0.57 -6.66
N MET A 164 16.38 -0.26 -7.71
CA MET A 164 15.90 0.22 -9.00
C MET A 164 14.48 0.81 -8.89
N ARG A 165 13.59 0.17 -8.13
CA ARG A 165 12.23 0.69 -7.90
C ARG A 165 12.26 2.02 -7.14
N LEU A 166 13.08 2.11 -6.10
CA LEU A 166 13.25 3.33 -5.31
C LEU A 166 13.77 4.49 -6.16
N ARG A 167 14.72 4.23 -7.06
CA ARG A 167 15.17 5.26 -8.02
C ARG A 167 14.06 5.72 -8.94
N THR A 168 13.29 4.78 -9.52
CA THR A 168 12.15 5.16 -10.37
C THR A 168 11.07 5.93 -9.60
N MET A 169 10.84 5.60 -8.34
CA MET A 169 9.92 6.31 -7.46
C MET A 169 10.44 7.71 -7.14
N SER A 170 11.73 7.85 -6.83
CA SER A 170 12.40 9.15 -6.60
C SER A 170 12.28 10.07 -7.81
N GLU A 171 12.57 9.58 -9.00
CA GLU A 171 12.41 10.35 -10.23
C GLU A 171 10.97 10.83 -10.42
N GLN A 172 9.98 9.94 -10.22
CA GLN A 172 8.57 10.30 -10.36
C GLN A 172 8.13 11.36 -9.35
N ILE A 173 8.55 11.22 -8.09
CA ILE A 173 8.20 12.15 -7.01
C ILE A 173 8.85 13.51 -7.25
N LYS A 174 10.13 13.56 -7.60
CA LYS A 174 10.84 14.81 -7.91
C LYS A 174 10.23 15.51 -9.12
N MET A 175 9.86 14.77 -10.16
CA MET A 175 9.13 15.31 -11.31
C MET A 175 7.76 15.86 -10.92
N ALA A 176 7.04 15.19 -10.00
CA ALA A 176 5.76 15.65 -9.50
C ALA A 176 5.88 16.90 -8.62
N ALA A 177 6.91 16.96 -7.76
CA ALA A 177 7.22 18.12 -6.93
C ALA A 177 7.50 19.38 -7.79
N ALA A 178 8.25 19.21 -8.89
CA ALA A 178 8.53 20.30 -9.83
C ALA A 178 7.29 20.77 -10.62
N ASN A 179 6.32 19.89 -10.86
CA ASN A 179 5.11 20.15 -11.65
C ASN A 179 3.84 20.27 -10.80
N SER A 180 3.94 20.84 -9.60
CA SER A 180 2.91 20.84 -8.54
C SER A 180 1.59 21.57 -8.86
N THR A 181 1.43 22.11 -10.07
CA THR A 181 0.26 22.92 -10.46
C THR A 181 -1.01 22.13 -10.74
N ASP A 182 -0.94 20.83 -11.04
CA ASP A 182 -2.09 19.98 -11.46
C ASP A 182 -2.40 18.85 -10.45
N PHE A 183 -2.25 19.13 -9.16
CA PHE A 183 -2.56 18.16 -8.11
C PHE A 183 -4.01 18.27 -7.62
N PHE A 184 -4.75 17.15 -7.65
CA PHE A 184 -6.13 17.08 -7.16
C PHE A 184 -6.20 17.19 -5.64
N ARG A 185 -6.89 18.22 -5.15
CA ARG A 185 -7.14 18.47 -3.73
C ARG A 185 -8.61 18.17 -3.36
N PRO A 186 -8.88 17.10 -2.59
CA PRO A 186 -10.25 16.70 -2.26
C PRO A 186 -11.05 17.75 -1.46
N ASN A 187 -10.36 18.57 -0.67
CA ASN A 187 -10.95 19.63 0.16
C ASN A 187 -11.54 20.80 -0.65
N ASN A 188 -11.21 20.93 -1.94
CA ASN A 188 -11.69 21.98 -2.81
C ASN A 188 -12.80 21.45 -3.74
N PRO A 189 -14.08 21.81 -3.52
CA PRO A 189 -15.18 21.35 -4.37
C PRO A 189 -15.11 21.85 -5.81
N SER A 190 -14.35 22.91 -6.08
CA SER A 190 -14.19 23.53 -7.40
C SER A 190 -12.98 23.01 -8.17
N ASP A 191 -12.26 22.01 -7.64
CA ASP A 191 -11.14 21.37 -8.34
C ASP A 191 -11.62 20.65 -9.61
N GLU A 192 -10.86 20.80 -10.71
CA GLU A 192 -11.14 20.14 -11.99
C GLU A 192 -11.17 18.61 -11.87
N GLY A 193 -10.49 18.03 -10.87
CA GLY A 193 -10.54 16.59 -10.61
C GLY A 193 -11.96 16.09 -10.34
N TRP A 194 -12.82 16.88 -9.69
CA TRP A 194 -14.22 16.49 -9.52
C TRP A 194 -14.98 16.36 -10.83
N ILE A 195 -14.67 17.23 -11.81
CA ILE A 195 -15.25 17.17 -13.17
C ILE A 195 -14.81 15.89 -13.86
N ARG A 196 -13.51 15.55 -13.77
CA ARG A 196 -12.94 14.31 -14.33
C ARG A 196 -13.56 13.05 -13.70
N ILE A 197 -13.70 13.04 -12.37
CA ILE A 197 -14.35 11.96 -11.63
C ILE A 197 -15.80 11.81 -12.09
N LYS A 198 -16.55 12.91 -12.24
CA LYS A 198 -17.95 12.88 -12.71
C LYS A 198 -18.06 12.23 -14.09
N ALA A 199 -17.19 12.62 -15.02
CA ALA A 199 -17.16 12.05 -16.37
C ALA A 199 -16.85 10.54 -16.39
N PHE A 200 -16.05 10.05 -15.43
CA PHE A 200 -15.64 8.63 -15.35
C PHE A 200 -16.48 7.77 -14.40
N SER A 201 -17.39 8.38 -13.64
CA SER A 201 -18.19 7.77 -12.56
C SER A 201 -19.00 6.52 -12.97
N GLY A 202 -19.40 6.42 -14.23
CA GLY A 202 -20.19 5.31 -14.77
C GLY A 202 -19.42 4.03 -15.10
N ARG A 203 -18.08 4.04 -15.06
CA ARG A 203 -17.23 2.93 -15.52
C ARG A 203 -16.33 2.41 -14.39
N LYS A 204 -15.95 1.13 -14.47
CA LYS A 204 -14.94 0.54 -13.57
C LYS A 204 -13.54 0.95 -14.04
N PRO A 205 -12.54 1.01 -13.13
CA PRO A 205 -11.14 1.18 -13.51
C PRO A 205 -10.73 0.09 -14.50
N THR A 206 -9.99 0.48 -15.54
CA THR A 206 -9.58 -0.45 -16.59
C THR A 206 -8.25 -1.12 -16.22
N THR A 207 -8.08 -2.39 -16.60
CA THR A 207 -6.83 -3.12 -16.35
C THR A 207 -5.92 -3.09 -17.57
N GLU A 208 -4.60 -3.17 -17.35
CA GLU A 208 -3.64 -3.31 -18.45
C GLU A 208 -3.92 -4.55 -19.29
N THR A 209 -4.25 -5.67 -18.64
CA THR A 209 -4.57 -6.94 -19.30
C THR A 209 -5.74 -6.82 -20.26
N PHE A 210 -6.80 -6.09 -19.89
CA PHE A 210 -7.94 -5.84 -20.77
C PHE A 210 -7.48 -5.11 -22.05
N TRP A 211 -6.71 -4.03 -21.92
CA TRP A 211 -6.25 -3.27 -23.08
C TRP A 211 -5.24 -4.03 -23.94
N LEU A 212 -4.34 -4.81 -23.33
CA LEU A 212 -3.42 -5.68 -24.05
C LEU A 212 -4.18 -6.73 -24.87
N LEU A 213 -5.22 -7.36 -24.29
CA LEU A 213 -6.02 -8.36 -24.97
C LEU A 213 -6.95 -7.76 -26.04
N THR A 214 -7.52 -6.58 -25.81
CA THR A 214 -8.48 -5.97 -26.73
C THR A 214 -7.82 -5.23 -27.89
N PHE A 215 -6.63 -4.64 -27.69
CA PHE A 215 -5.99 -3.80 -28.71
C PHE A 215 -4.65 -4.37 -29.19
N LEU A 216 -3.75 -4.72 -28.27
CA LEU A 216 -2.40 -5.15 -28.67
C LEU A 216 -2.40 -6.53 -29.32
N MET A 217 -3.18 -7.48 -28.77
CA MET A 217 -3.29 -8.83 -29.32
C MET A 217 -3.85 -8.82 -30.75
N PRO A 218 -5.01 -8.20 -31.05
CA PRO A 218 -5.49 -8.10 -32.43
C PRO A 218 -4.51 -7.40 -33.36
N LEU A 219 -3.81 -6.37 -32.90
CA LEU A 219 -2.79 -5.68 -33.69
C LEU A 219 -1.66 -6.65 -34.10
N VAL A 220 -1.10 -7.39 -33.14
CA VAL A 220 -0.05 -8.39 -33.40
C VAL A 220 -0.53 -9.50 -34.34
N TRP A 221 -1.79 -9.93 -34.20
CA TRP A 221 -2.40 -10.91 -35.10
C TRP A 221 -2.54 -10.36 -36.53
N ILE A 222 -2.96 -9.10 -36.69
CA ILE A 222 -3.06 -8.45 -38.00
C ILE A 222 -1.68 -8.34 -38.64
N GLU A 223 -0.64 -7.97 -37.88
CA GLU A 223 0.74 -7.93 -38.38
C GLU A 223 1.21 -9.32 -38.84
N ALA A 224 0.97 -10.35 -38.04
CA ALA A 224 1.36 -11.72 -38.38
C ALA A 224 0.63 -12.24 -39.63
N ILE A 225 -0.69 -12.02 -39.74
CA ILE A 225 -1.49 -12.39 -40.91
C ILE A 225 -1.05 -11.59 -42.14
N GLY A 226 -0.83 -10.29 -41.98
CA GLY A 226 -0.34 -9.41 -43.05
C GLY A 226 1.02 -9.87 -43.58
N PHE A 227 1.92 -10.27 -42.68
CA PHE A 227 3.22 -10.82 -43.04
C PHE A 227 3.10 -12.14 -43.80
N GLN A 228 2.24 -13.05 -43.34
CA GLN A 228 1.96 -14.32 -44.05
C GLN A 228 1.32 -14.08 -45.42
N TRP A 229 0.43 -13.09 -45.53
CA TRP A 229 -0.21 -12.71 -46.79
C TRP A 229 0.81 -12.13 -47.78
N LEU A 230 1.75 -11.29 -47.33
CA LEU A 230 2.84 -10.75 -48.16
C LEU A 230 3.75 -11.86 -48.71
N GLN A 231 4.03 -12.89 -47.91
CA GLN A 231 4.80 -14.05 -48.36
C GLN A 231 4.02 -14.90 -49.38
N THR A 232 2.75 -15.18 -49.11
CA THR A 232 1.90 -16.00 -49.98
C THR A 232 1.73 -15.38 -51.37
N ASN A 233 1.64 -14.05 -51.45
CA ASN A 233 1.51 -13.33 -52.73
C ASN A 233 2.86 -13.06 -53.43
N GLY A 234 3.96 -13.63 -52.93
CA GLY A 234 5.29 -13.51 -53.55
C GLY A 234 5.93 -12.12 -53.44
N ILE A 235 5.39 -11.23 -52.58
CA ILE A 235 5.94 -9.89 -52.35
C ILE A 235 7.20 -9.98 -51.47
N LEU A 236 7.19 -10.88 -50.49
CA LEU A 236 8.35 -11.21 -49.66
C LEU A 236 8.79 -12.65 -49.90
N SER A 237 10.09 -12.89 -50.08
CA SER A 237 10.63 -14.25 -50.23
C SER A 237 10.40 -15.05 -48.94
N GLY A 238 9.94 -16.30 -49.02
CA GLY A 238 9.68 -17.19 -47.87
C GLY A 238 10.93 -17.75 -47.16
N GLY A 239 12.06 -17.04 -47.18
CA GLY A 239 13.31 -17.48 -46.57
C GLY A 239 13.40 -17.22 -45.06
N PHE A 240 14.35 -17.87 -44.40
CA PHE A 240 14.61 -17.70 -42.96
C PHE A 240 14.84 -16.22 -42.58
N SER A 241 15.50 -15.44 -43.43
CA SER A 241 15.77 -14.02 -43.20
C SER A 241 14.50 -13.18 -43.08
N THR A 242 13.47 -13.45 -43.89
CA THR A 242 12.20 -12.71 -43.80
C THR A 242 11.41 -13.15 -42.59
N MET A 243 11.45 -14.42 -42.18
CA MET A 243 10.85 -14.87 -40.92
C MET A 243 11.45 -14.15 -39.71
N VAL A 244 12.78 -14.03 -39.65
CA VAL A 244 13.46 -13.29 -38.57
C VAL A 244 13.07 -11.81 -38.60
N LEU A 245 13.01 -11.19 -39.78
CA LEU A 245 12.58 -9.79 -39.92
C LEU A 245 11.14 -9.58 -39.44
N GLY A 246 10.21 -10.46 -39.84
CA GLY A 246 8.82 -10.43 -39.41
C GLY A 246 8.69 -10.56 -37.90
N PHE A 247 9.45 -11.49 -37.29
CA PHE A 247 9.50 -11.64 -35.84
C PHE A 247 10.01 -10.37 -35.15
N LEU A 248 11.09 -9.75 -35.65
CA LEU A 248 11.63 -8.51 -35.07
C LEU A 248 10.64 -7.35 -35.15
N ILE A 249 9.89 -7.23 -36.24
CA ILE A 249 8.84 -6.22 -36.40
C ILE A 249 7.72 -6.45 -35.38
N ILE A 250 7.17 -7.67 -35.30
CA ILE A 250 6.13 -8.02 -34.34
C ILE A 250 6.61 -7.79 -32.90
N PHE A 251 7.85 -8.16 -32.60
CA PHE A 251 8.45 -7.97 -31.29
C PHE A 251 8.59 -6.47 -30.95
N ALA A 252 9.04 -5.65 -31.90
CA ALA A 252 9.09 -4.20 -31.73
C ALA A 252 7.69 -3.62 -31.50
N SER A 253 6.72 -3.97 -32.34
CA SER A 253 5.31 -3.55 -32.20
C SER A 253 4.74 -3.93 -30.84
N PHE A 254 5.03 -5.14 -30.35
CA PHE A 254 4.63 -5.56 -29.02
C PHE A 254 5.24 -4.69 -27.91
N LEU A 255 6.55 -4.39 -27.98
CA LEU A 255 7.22 -3.54 -26.98
C LEU A 255 6.69 -2.10 -26.97
N TYR A 256 6.52 -1.49 -28.15
CA TYR A 256 5.97 -0.14 -28.27
C TYR A 256 4.50 -0.10 -27.86
N GLY A 257 3.71 -1.06 -28.33
CA GLY A 257 2.30 -1.20 -28.01
C GLY A 257 2.08 -1.42 -26.51
N SER A 258 2.89 -2.26 -25.85
CA SER A 258 2.82 -2.48 -24.40
C SER A 258 3.09 -1.19 -23.62
N ARG A 259 4.12 -0.41 -23.99
CA ARG A 259 4.40 0.89 -23.37
C ARG A 259 3.27 1.90 -23.59
N TRP A 260 2.70 1.92 -24.80
CA TRP A 260 1.56 2.77 -25.13
C TRP A 260 0.33 2.42 -24.30
N VAL A 261 0.00 1.12 -24.18
CA VAL A 261 -1.11 0.63 -23.35
C VAL A 261 -0.93 1.07 -21.89
N LYS A 262 0.25 0.86 -21.29
CA LYS A 262 0.52 1.27 -19.91
C LYS A 262 0.28 2.77 -19.69
N ARG A 263 0.84 3.61 -20.58
CA ARG A 263 0.66 5.06 -20.51
C ARG A 263 -0.81 5.46 -20.67
N HIS A 264 -1.55 4.79 -21.56
CA HIS A 264 -2.95 5.10 -21.82
C HIS A 264 -3.86 4.68 -20.67
N VAL A 265 -3.68 3.47 -20.15
CA VAL A 265 -4.42 2.95 -18.98
C VAL A 265 -4.19 3.83 -17.76
N HIS A 266 -2.95 4.25 -17.49
CA HIS A 266 -2.66 5.17 -16.41
C HIS A 266 -3.43 6.49 -16.54
N ARG A 267 -3.47 7.08 -17.75
CA ARG A 267 -4.24 8.32 -17.99
C ARG A 267 -5.74 8.13 -17.81
N LEU A 268 -6.29 7.00 -18.28
CA LEU A 268 -7.71 6.69 -18.12
C LEU A 268 -8.10 6.41 -16.67
N ASN A 269 -7.20 5.84 -15.88
CA ASN A 269 -7.41 5.55 -14.46
C ASN A 269 -7.10 6.74 -13.55
N ARG A 270 -6.59 7.87 -14.07
CA ARG A 270 -6.35 9.09 -13.28
C ARG A 270 -7.56 9.49 -12.39
N PRO A 271 -8.82 9.52 -12.88
CA PRO A 271 -9.96 9.84 -12.04
C PRO A 271 -10.21 8.81 -10.93
N ALA A 272 -9.84 7.55 -11.14
CA ALA A 272 -9.93 6.52 -10.11
C ALA A 272 -8.92 6.76 -8.99
N HIS A 273 -7.69 7.19 -9.32
CA HIS A 273 -6.69 7.60 -8.34
C HIS A 273 -7.13 8.86 -7.58
N GLU A 274 -7.70 9.85 -8.27
CA GLU A 274 -8.23 11.07 -7.65
C GLU A 274 -9.35 10.74 -6.65
N LEU A 275 -10.31 9.88 -7.02
CA LEU A 275 -11.36 9.45 -6.10
C LEU A 275 -10.81 8.59 -4.94
N THR A 276 -9.79 7.77 -5.19
CA THR A 276 -9.10 6.98 -4.14
C THR A 276 -8.47 7.91 -3.10
N ARG A 277 -7.82 8.99 -3.55
CA ARG A 277 -7.28 10.04 -2.69
C ARG A 277 -8.36 10.74 -1.88
N ALA A 278 -9.50 11.05 -2.48
CA ALA A 278 -10.62 11.61 -1.72
C ALA A 278 -11.09 10.67 -0.61
N ILE A 279 -11.22 9.37 -0.90
CA ILE A 279 -11.58 8.35 0.12
C ILE A 279 -10.51 8.30 1.22
N ASN A 280 -9.22 8.34 0.86
CA ASN A 280 -8.12 8.35 1.82
C ASN A 280 -8.12 9.61 2.69
N ALA A 281 -8.50 10.77 2.14
CA ALA A 281 -8.67 12.00 2.89
C ALA A 281 -9.86 11.93 3.86
N GLU A 282 -11.00 11.37 3.46
CA GLU A 282 -12.13 11.14 4.38
C GLU A 282 -11.75 10.18 5.51
N LEU A 283 -11.06 9.08 5.18
CA LEU A 283 -10.55 8.13 6.16
C LEU A 283 -9.56 8.80 7.12
N SER A 284 -8.54 9.50 6.62
CA SER A 284 -7.52 10.08 7.50
C SER A 284 -8.10 11.14 8.43
N SER A 285 -8.87 12.07 7.88
CA SER A 285 -9.40 13.22 8.62
C SER A 285 -10.62 12.91 9.50
N GLY A 286 -11.38 11.86 9.17
CA GLY A 286 -12.68 11.62 9.78
C GLY A 286 -13.77 12.61 9.32
N LEU A 287 -13.53 13.38 8.26
CA LEU A 287 -14.43 14.42 7.74
C LEU A 287 -14.81 14.15 6.28
N LEU A 288 -16.02 14.52 5.90
CA LEU A 288 -16.56 14.26 4.55
C LEU A 288 -16.14 15.35 3.54
N CYS A 289 -15.60 14.92 2.41
CA CYS A 289 -15.27 15.77 1.26
C CYS A 289 -15.96 15.33 -0.05
N ILE A 290 -16.30 14.05 -0.19
CA ILE A 290 -16.94 13.46 -1.36
C ILE A 290 -18.43 13.84 -1.36
N PRO A 291 -18.97 14.41 -2.46
CA PRO A 291 -20.41 14.63 -2.58
C PRO A 291 -21.22 13.33 -2.77
N ASN A 292 -22.47 13.30 -2.28
CA ASN A 292 -23.34 12.12 -2.30
C ASN A 292 -23.57 11.55 -3.72
N GLU A 293 -23.61 12.39 -4.75
CA GLU A 293 -23.71 11.96 -6.16
C GLU A 293 -22.63 10.96 -6.56
N TYR A 294 -21.40 11.13 -6.05
CA TYR A 294 -20.29 10.25 -6.40
C TYR A 294 -20.32 8.94 -5.62
N ARG A 295 -20.90 8.91 -4.42
CA ARG A 295 -21.00 7.69 -3.59
C ARG A 295 -21.87 6.62 -4.23
N GLU A 296 -22.89 7.02 -5.00
CA GLU A 296 -23.75 6.07 -5.72
C GLU A 296 -23.11 5.54 -7.02
N SER A 297 -22.00 6.13 -7.45
CA SER A 297 -21.37 5.80 -8.72
C SER A 297 -20.85 4.36 -8.78
N ARG A 298 -20.72 3.82 -10.00
CA ARG A 298 -20.13 2.49 -10.23
C ARG A 298 -18.63 2.49 -9.93
N LEU A 299 -17.97 3.61 -10.19
CA LEU A 299 -16.56 3.81 -9.88
C LEU A 299 -16.31 3.73 -8.37
N TYR A 300 -17.08 4.49 -7.57
CA TYR A 300 -16.95 4.49 -6.12
C TYR A 300 -17.16 3.10 -5.53
N ARG A 301 -18.24 2.40 -5.94
CA ARG A 301 -18.48 1.01 -5.52
C ARG A 301 -17.31 0.08 -5.87
N ALA A 302 -16.79 0.17 -7.09
CA ALA A 302 -15.67 -0.66 -7.52
C ALA A 302 -14.36 -0.37 -6.75
N LEU A 303 -14.15 0.86 -6.28
CA LEU A 303 -13.01 1.21 -5.43
C LEU A 303 -13.22 0.73 -3.98
N ARG A 304 -14.45 0.85 -3.47
CA ARG A 304 -14.85 0.37 -2.14
C ARG A 304 -14.65 -1.14 -2.01
N ASP A 305 -15.06 -1.90 -3.02
CA ASP A 305 -14.95 -3.37 -3.05
C ASP A 305 -13.51 -3.91 -3.02
N LYS A 306 -12.52 -3.07 -3.37
CA LYS A 306 -11.10 -3.44 -3.36
C LYS A 306 -10.41 -3.16 -2.02
N ARG A 307 -11.06 -2.42 -1.12
CA ARG A 307 -10.49 -2.00 0.17
C ARG A 307 -10.87 -3.01 1.27
N SER A 308 -10.12 -2.97 2.36
CA SER A 308 -10.37 -3.77 3.56
C SER A 308 -11.78 -3.51 4.13
N ILE A 309 -12.37 -4.56 4.71
CA ILE A 309 -13.71 -4.45 5.32
C ILE A 309 -13.68 -3.48 6.50
N SER A 310 -12.63 -3.54 7.32
CA SER A 310 -12.33 -2.65 8.45
C SER A 310 -12.34 -1.17 8.06
N SER A 311 -11.62 -0.79 7.01
CA SER A 311 -11.57 0.61 6.55
C SER A 311 -12.94 1.08 6.07
N MET A 312 -13.69 0.21 5.39
CA MET A 312 -15.00 0.56 4.88
C MET A 312 -16.05 0.66 5.99
N GLU A 313 -15.97 -0.17 7.03
CA GLU A 313 -16.79 -0.03 8.23
C GLU A 313 -16.51 1.31 8.93
N ARG A 314 -15.23 1.71 9.03
CA ARG A 314 -14.85 3.01 9.57
C ARG A 314 -15.36 4.17 8.70
N LEU A 315 -15.24 4.05 7.38
CA LEU A 315 -15.76 5.03 6.44
C LEU A 315 -17.29 5.19 6.57
N ASP A 316 -18.03 4.09 6.71
CA ASP A 316 -19.48 4.13 6.90
C ASP A 316 -19.84 4.91 8.18
N ARG A 317 -19.12 4.69 9.29
CA ARG A 317 -19.29 5.46 10.54
C ARG A 317 -18.98 6.96 10.36
N ILE A 318 -17.97 7.30 9.57
CA ILE A 318 -17.63 8.69 9.24
C ILE A 318 -18.75 9.34 8.41
N ILE A 319 -19.33 8.59 7.46
CA ILE A 319 -20.48 9.02 6.66
C ILE A 319 -21.70 9.25 7.53
N GLU A 320 -21.96 8.38 8.51
CA GLU A 320 -23.05 8.52 9.48
C GLU A 320 -22.89 9.77 10.35
N ASN A 321 -21.66 10.13 10.75
CA ASN A 321 -21.39 11.33 11.53
C ASN A 321 -21.73 12.62 10.75
N GLY A 322 -21.51 12.64 9.44
CA GLY A 322 -21.98 13.72 8.57
C GLY A 322 -21.18 15.04 8.63
N GLU A 323 -20.08 15.08 9.38
CA GLU A 323 -19.23 16.27 9.50
C GLU A 323 -18.49 16.58 8.21
N ARG A 324 -18.49 17.84 7.78
CA ARG A 324 -17.88 18.26 6.50
C ARG A 324 -16.46 18.76 6.67
N MET A 325 -15.60 18.35 5.76
CA MET A 325 -14.23 18.82 5.66
C MET A 325 -14.19 20.31 5.28
N SER A 326 -13.36 21.08 6.00
CA SER A 326 -13.16 22.49 5.69
C SER A 326 -12.29 22.66 4.43
N ARG A 327 -12.50 23.75 3.67
CA ARG A 327 -11.65 24.08 2.52
C ARG A 327 -10.19 24.36 2.87
N LYS A 328 -9.91 24.65 4.14
CA LYS A 328 -8.56 24.91 4.66
C LYS A 328 -7.90 23.66 5.24
N TRP A 329 -8.58 22.51 5.19
CA TRP A 329 -7.99 21.27 5.68
C TRP A 329 -6.71 20.96 4.88
N THR A 330 -5.65 20.66 5.61
CA THR A 330 -4.36 20.23 5.08
C THR A 330 -4.00 18.94 5.77
N PHE A 331 -3.31 18.06 5.04
CA PHE A 331 -2.81 16.83 5.61
C PHE A 331 -1.79 17.16 6.71
N THR A 332 -1.96 16.58 7.89
CA THR A 332 -1.09 16.92 9.03
C THR A 332 0.23 16.16 8.89
N LEU A 333 1.33 16.92 8.86
CA LEU A 333 2.67 16.36 8.83
C LEU A 333 3.18 16.19 10.26
N PRO A 334 3.79 15.05 10.62
CA PRO A 334 4.44 14.92 11.91
C PRO A 334 5.65 15.85 12.00
N ILE A 335 6.01 16.21 13.23
CA ILE A 335 7.32 16.83 13.49
C ILE A 335 8.34 15.70 13.34
N TRP A 336 9.09 15.75 12.26
CA TRP A 336 10.08 14.74 11.93
C TRP A 336 11.18 14.70 12.98
N ALA A 337 11.47 13.51 13.50
CA ALA A 337 12.61 13.33 14.39
C ALA A 337 13.91 13.73 13.67
N GLU A 338 14.64 14.70 14.25
CA GLU A 338 15.98 15.04 13.83
C GLU A 338 16.93 13.91 14.25
N ILE A 339 17.21 13.03 13.30
CA ILE A 339 18.26 12.02 13.47
C ILE A 339 19.58 12.75 13.28
N LEU A 340 20.22 13.12 14.39
CA LEU A 340 21.60 13.58 14.35
C LEU A 340 22.42 12.47 13.72
N THR A 341 22.88 12.70 12.50
CA THR A 341 23.98 11.93 11.93
C THR A 341 25.16 12.17 12.85
N ILE A 342 25.43 11.23 13.74
CA ILE A 342 26.70 11.18 14.44
C ILE A 342 27.72 11.02 13.32
N SER A 343 28.35 12.13 12.93
CA SER A 343 29.62 12.09 12.22
C SER A 343 30.54 11.32 13.17
N GLU A 344 30.93 10.11 12.77
CA GLU A 344 31.98 9.37 13.46
C GLU A 344 33.23 10.26 13.47
N GLU A 345 33.45 10.96 14.58
CA GLU A 345 34.80 11.25 15.04
C GLU A 345 35.37 9.92 15.53
N GLU A 346 36.18 9.28 14.70
CA GLU A 346 37.44 8.60 15.10
C GLU A 346 38.35 8.34 13.90
#